data_AF-A0AAD3CJX3-F1
#
_entry.id   AF-A0AAD3CJX3-F1
#
_cell.length_a   1.000
_cell.length_b   1.000
_cell.length_c   1.000
_cell.angle_alpha   90.00
_cell.angle_beta   90.00
_cell.angle_gamma   90.00
#
_symmetry.space_group_name_H-M   'P 1'
#
loop_
_entity.id
_entity.type
_entity.pdbx_description
1 polymer ?
#
loop_
_entity_poly.entity_id
_entity_poly.type
_entity_poly.pdbx_seq_one_letter_code
_entity_poly.pdbx_strand_id
1 'polypeptide(L)'
;MSSCDKVIESKLDIEYYFGEEGAEPLENVEDTEGLEVIDGNHVVPPGVAVEELKNYNGQKDLKDKCPEKVHELLLNKGLFDVYDKFVQTIYDDKTTRGPLGKWRDAQFISILDMFREDFAEKGVKVALCKRKSGKGSYRWIEFVDVDQVGDSYIPQYDQANLSGQIIKTCYTKLKFPNGVAVEELKQHKGRKKLKEKMPIYVEKLLKDHDLLSEYDQLVDHVIEAGRGQRTKMWNIEKLKGVLDVYKPIFSAKGVDLFVSHKQEYISHGQYGGHIEYYRWIEFVDRSIQPNYFPQRDSETKKQEECNVM
;
A
#
# COMPACT_ATOMS: atom_id res chain seq x y z
N MET A 1 25.26 -45.51 -8.74
CA MET A 1 23.97 -45.05 -9.30
C MET A 1 23.72 -43.65 -8.77
N SER A 2 23.97 -42.64 -9.60
CA SER A 2 23.86 -41.21 -9.25
C SER A 2 22.44 -40.74 -9.56
N SER A 3 21.72 -40.24 -8.56
CA SER A 3 20.38 -39.67 -8.72
C SER A 3 20.52 -38.20 -9.08
N CYS A 4 20.20 -37.85 -10.34
CA CYS A 4 20.05 -36.47 -10.78
C CYS A 4 18.78 -35.87 -10.17
N ASP A 5 18.95 -34.79 -9.42
CA ASP A 5 17.86 -33.91 -9.01
C ASP A 5 17.27 -33.20 -10.23
N LYS A 6 15.95 -33.36 -10.42
CA LYS A 6 15.17 -32.63 -11.41
C LYS A 6 14.82 -31.25 -10.85
N VAL A 7 15.46 -30.21 -11.37
CA VAL A 7 15.01 -28.83 -11.22
C VAL A 7 13.73 -28.66 -12.05
N ILE A 8 12.62 -28.34 -11.40
CA ILE A 8 11.37 -27.96 -12.06
C ILE A 8 11.44 -26.44 -12.26
N GLU A 9 11.72 -26.00 -13.48
CA GLU A 9 11.53 -24.61 -13.90
C GLU A 9 10.03 -24.26 -13.88
N SER A 10 9.64 -23.36 -12.99
CA SER A 10 8.30 -22.77 -13.00
C SER A 10 8.21 -21.74 -14.12
N LYS A 11 7.25 -21.96 -15.04
CA LYS A 11 6.90 -21.07 -16.16
C LYS A 11 6.65 -19.64 -15.66
N LEU A 12 7.26 -18.68 -16.36
CA LEU A 12 7.02 -17.24 -16.20
C LEU A 12 5.64 -16.88 -16.75
N ASP A 13 4.80 -16.27 -15.91
CA ASP A 13 3.53 -15.68 -16.30
C ASP A 13 3.79 -14.50 -17.25
N ILE A 14 3.20 -14.57 -18.45
CA ILE A 14 3.22 -13.51 -19.46
C ILE A 14 2.06 -12.56 -19.13
N GLU A 15 2.37 -11.36 -18.64
CA GLU A 15 1.41 -10.27 -18.45
C GLU A 15 1.26 -9.46 -19.75
N TYR A 16 0.02 -9.26 -20.20
CA TYR A 16 -0.34 -8.40 -21.33
C TYR A 16 -0.60 -6.95 -20.86
N TYR A 17 -0.22 -5.96 -21.68
CA TYR A 17 -0.47 -4.54 -21.43
C TYR A 17 -1.14 -3.90 -22.67
N PHE A 18 -2.21 -3.14 -22.46
CA PHE A 18 -2.84 -2.31 -23.48
C PHE A 18 -2.27 -0.88 -23.40
N GLY A 19 -2.00 -0.30 -24.58
CA GLY A 19 -1.65 1.11 -24.74
C GLY A 19 -2.87 2.02 -24.57
N GLU A 20 -2.58 3.24 -24.12
CA GLU A 20 -3.49 4.34 -23.81
C GLU A 20 -4.45 4.71 -24.95
N GLU A 21 -5.71 5.03 -24.63
CA GLU A 21 -6.43 6.24 -25.05
C GLU A 21 -7.84 6.29 -24.42
N GLY A 22 -8.20 7.45 -23.85
CA GLY A 22 -9.59 7.87 -23.62
C GLY A 22 -10.20 7.54 -22.25
N ALA A 23 -10.12 8.50 -21.32
CA ALA A 23 -11.11 8.62 -20.23
C ALA A 23 -11.49 10.09 -20.08
N GLU A 24 -12.78 10.39 -20.24
CA GLU A 24 -13.36 11.72 -20.03
C GLU A 24 -13.41 12.06 -18.53
N PRO A 25 -13.33 13.36 -18.16
CA PRO A 25 -13.24 13.77 -16.75
C PRO A 25 -14.61 13.62 -16.06
N LEU A 26 -14.60 13.02 -14.87
CA LEU A 26 -15.76 12.97 -13.97
C LEU A 26 -15.69 14.14 -13.00
N GLU A 27 -16.71 15.01 -13.04
CA GLU A 27 -16.86 16.15 -12.12
C GLU A 27 -17.38 15.74 -10.73
N ASN A 28 -16.91 16.51 -9.74
CA ASN A 28 -17.38 16.64 -8.35
C ASN A 28 -17.00 15.54 -7.36
N VAL A 29 -15.79 15.68 -6.79
CA VAL A 29 -15.43 15.26 -5.44
C VAL A 29 -14.83 16.48 -4.74
N GLU A 30 -15.25 16.73 -3.50
CA GLU A 30 -14.80 17.84 -2.64
C GLU A 30 -13.28 18.04 -2.72
N ASP A 31 -12.83 19.29 -2.83
CA ASP A 31 -11.44 19.72 -2.97
C ASP A 31 -10.53 19.07 -1.91
N THR A 32 -9.94 17.92 -2.25
CA THR A 32 -8.79 17.42 -1.51
C THR A 32 -7.63 18.33 -1.89
N GLU A 33 -7.12 19.14 -0.96
CA GLU A 33 -5.96 20.04 -1.17
C GLU A 33 -4.64 19.31 -1.52
N GLY A 34 -4.69 18.07 -2.00
CA GLY A 34 -3.53 17.24 -2.33
C GLY A 34 -3.22 17.12 -3.82
N LEU A 35 -2.06 16.55 -4.12
CA LEU A 35 -1.66 16.19 -5.48
C LEU A 35 -2.09 14.76 -5.78
N GLU A 36 -2.92 14.59 -6.81
CA GLU A 36 -3.27 13.28 -7.35
C GLU A 36 -2.07 12.61 -8.03
N VAL A 37 -1.93 11.30 -7.79
CA VAL A 37 -0.90 10.44 -8.39
C VAL A 37 -1.50 9.11 -8.81
N ILE A 38 -0.89 8.42 -9.77
CA ILE A 38 -1.38 7.13 -10.29
C ILE A 38 -2.79 7.31 -10.89
N ASP A 39 -2.94 8.26 -11.82
CA ASP A 39 -4.21 8.51 -12.50
C ASP A 39 -5.38 8.76 -11.52
N GLY A 40 -5.15 9.59 -10.49
CA GLY A 40 -6.15 9.93 -9.47
C GLY A 40 -6.43 8.84 -8.41
N ASN A 41 -5.70 7.71 -8.43
CA ASN A 41 -5.97 6.61 -7.52
C ASN A 41 -5.33 6.77 -6.13
N HIS A 42 -4.50 7.78 -5.93
CA HIS A 42 -3.90 8.15 -4.65
C HIS A 42 -3.67 9.66 -4.62
N VAL A 43 -3.78 10.27 -3.45
CA VAL A 43 -3.59 11.70 -3.24
C VAL A 43 -2.53 11.87 -2.16
N VAL A 44 -1.50 12.66 -2.44
CA VAL A 44 -0.49 13.06 -1.46
C VAL A 44 -0.82 14.45 -0.92
N PRO A 45 -0.52 14.78 0.35
CA PRO A 45 -0.90 16.06 0.95
C PRO A 45 -0.12 17.26 0.35
N PRO A 46 -0.56 18.50 0.62
CA PRO A 46 0.26 19.69 0.37
C PRO A 46 1.67 19.52 0.96
N GLY A 47 2.69 20.05 0.27
CA GLY A 47 4.10 19.92 0.67
C GLY A 47 4.78 18.63 0.25
N VAL A 48 4.07 17.73 -0.45
CA VAL A 48 4.67 16.58 -1.14
C VAL A 48 4.69 16.83 -2.65
N ALA A 49 5.90 16.87 -3.22
CA ALA A 49 6.10 16.87 -4.67
C ALA A 49 6.37 15.44 -5.16
N VAL A 50 5.88 15.11 -6.36
CA VAL A 50 5.91 13.73 -6.87
C VAL A 50 6.51 13.66 -8.27
N GLU A 51 7.32 12.64 -8.48
CA GLU A 51 7.85 12.27 -9.79
C GLU A 51 7.54 10.80 -10.13
N GLU A 52 6.70 10.59 -11.14
CA GLU A 52 6.30 9.25 -11.57
C GLU A 52 7.39 8.55 -12.39
N LEU A 53 7.65 7.28 -12.05
CA LEU A 53 8.69 6.48 -12.66
C LEU A 53 8.11 5.51 -13.69
N LYS A 54 8.13 5.91 -14.97
CA LYS A 54 7.64 5.08 -16.08
C LYS A 54 8.48 3.81 -16.27
N ASN A 55 7.81 2.71 -16.64
CA ASN A 55 8.54 1.48 -16.98
C ASN A 55 9.21 1.60 -18.36
N TYR A 56 8.59 2.22 -19.35
CA TYR A 56 9.21 2.44 -20.66
C TYR A 56 9.81 3.85 -20.73
N ASN A 57 11.03 3.98 -21.25
CA ASN A 57 11.80 5.24 -21.30
C ASN A 57 12.02 5.97 -19.96
N GLY A 58 11.59 5.40 -18.84
CA GLY A 58 11.58 6.11 -17.54
C GLY A 58 12.94 6.60 -17.07
N GLN A 59 14.04 5.94 -17.41
CA GLN A 59 15.38 6.41 -17.05
C GLN A 59 15.77 7.68 -17.82
N LYS A 60 15.37 7.78 -19.10
CA LYS A 60 15.58 8.97 -19.91
C LYS A 60 14.61 10.07 -19.49
N ASP A 61 13.34 9.74 -19.26
CA ASP A 61 12.35 10.70 -18.79
C ASP A 61 12.74 11.31 -17.44
N LEU A 62 13.21 10.50 -16.48
CA LEU A 62 13.73 10.97 -15.17
C LEU A 62 14.90 11.96 -15.32
N LYS A 63 15.73 11.79 -16.36
CA LYS A 63 16.87 12.67 -16.65
C LYS A 63 16.47 13.95 -17.36
N ASP A 64 15.59 13.84 -18.35
CA ASP A 64 15.30 14.92 -19.29
C ASP A 64 14.10 15.76 -18.84
N LYS A 65 13.29 15.26 -17.89
CA LYS A 65 12.05 15.89 -17.44
C LYS A 65 12.06 15.93 -15.91
N CYS A 66 11.97 17.14 -15.36
CA CYS A 66 11.70 17.35 -13.95
C CYS A 66 10.27 17.91 -13.81
N PRO A 67 9.36 17.24 -13.10
CA PRO A 67 8.02 17.78 -12.86
C PRO A 67 8.06 19.16 -12.20
N GLU A 68 7.17 20.07 -12.58
CA GLU A 68 7.18 21.47 -12.13
C GLU A 68 7.18 21.61 -10.60
N LYS A 69 6.29 20.89 -9.90
CA LYS A 69 6.25 20.89 -8.42
C LYS A 69 7.53 20.36 -7.77
N VAL A 70 8.21 19.40 -8.40
CA VAL A 70 9.50 18.88 -7.92
C VAL A 70 10.58 19.92 -8.12
N HIS A 71 10.64 20.51 -9.32
CA HIS A 71 11.58 21.60 -9.63
C HIS A 71 11.42 22.79 -8.67
N GLU A 72 10.20 23.26 -8.44
CA GLU A 72 9.90 24.36 -7.52
C GLU A 72 10.35 24.05 -6.09
N LEU A 73 9.98 22.88 -5.55
CA LEU A 73 10.38 22.48 -4.20
C LEU A 73 11.91 22.44 -4.07
N LEU A 74 12.59 21.78 -5.00
CA LEU A 74 14.03 21.60 -4.97
C LEU A 74 14.78 22.93 -5.17
N LEU A 75 14.28 23.82 -6.01
CA LEU A 75 14.84 25.16 -6.19
C LEU A 75 14.71 25.96 -4.89
N ASN A 76 13.53 25.96 -4.26
CA ASN A 76 13.26 26.68 -3.01
C ASN A 76 14.12 26.16 -1.85
N LYS A 77 14.43 24.86 -1.81
CA LYS A 77 15.28 24.24 -0.80
C LYS A 77 16.77 24.24 -1.14
N GLY A 78 17.15 24.73 -2.33
CA GLY A 78 18.55 24.74 -2.79
C GLY A 78 19.13 23.33 -3.00
N LEU A 79 18.31 22.40 -3.48
CA LEU A 79 18.62 20.97 -3.64
C LEU A 79 18.82 20.52 -5.08
N PHE A 80 18.71 21.43 -6.07
CA PHE A 80 18.75 21.03 -7.48
C PHE A 80 20.07 20.34 -7.87
N ASP A 81 21.21 20.80 -7.33
CA ASP A 81 22.51 20.14 -7.54
C ASP A 81 22.57 18.72 -6.97
N VAL A 82 21.87 18.46 -5.86
CA VAL A 82 21.76 17.12 -5.23
C VAL A 82 20.87 16.24 -6.10
N TYR A 83 19.73 16.76 -6.54
CA TYR A 83 18.81 16.08 -7.43
C TYR A 83 19.46 15.70 -8.77
N ASP A 84 20.18 16.62 -9.42
CA ASP A 84 20.86 16.37 -10.68
C ASP A 84 21.89 15.24 -10.53
N LYS A 85 22.67 15.23 -9.44
CA LYS A 85 23.61 14.14 -9.14
C LYS A 85 22.90 12.82 -8.89
N PHE A 86 21.79 12.84 -8.14
CA PHE A 86 20.98 11.67 -7.85
C PHE A 86 20.42 11.05 -9.14
N VAL A 87 19.77 11.86 -9.98
CA VAL A 87 19.21 11.44 -11.27
C VAL A 87 20.30 10.96 -12.22
N GLN A 88 21.42 11.67 -12.31
CA GLN A 88 22.56 11.27 -13.13
C GLN A 88 23.15 9.94 -12.67
N THR A 89 23.22 9.69 -11.36
CA THR A 89 23.68 8.41 -10.79
C THR A 89 22.72 7.27 -11.17
N ILE A 90 21.41 7.49 -11.11
CA ILE A 90 20.41 6.50 -11.60
C ILE A 90 20.57 6.27 -13.11
N TYR A 91 20.80 7.32 -13.89
CA TYR A 91 20.96 7.23 -15.34
C TYR A 91 22.22 6.43 -15.73
N ASP A 92 23.32 6.63 -15.02
CA ASP A 92 24.58 5.93 -15.30
C ASP A 92 24.59 4.49 -14.77
N ASP A 93 23.85 4.21 -13.70
CA ASP A 93 23.73 2.87 -13.13
C ASP A 93 22.75 1.99 -13.94
N LYS A 94 23.34 1.15 -14.79
CA LYS A 94 22.63 0.18 -15.65
C LYS A 94 21.93 -0.95 -14.86
N THR A 95 22.20 -1.11 -13.57
CA THR A 95 21.63 -2.17 -12.72
C THR A 95 20.29 -1.79 -12.12
N THR A 96 19.91 -0.51 -12.13
CA THR A 96 18.59 -0.02 -11.68
C THR A 96 17.43 -0.52 -12.55
N ARG A 97 17.76 -1.11 -13.71
CA ARG A 97 16.81 -1.59 -14.73
C ARG A 97 17.02 -3.06 -15.02
N GLY A 98 15.91 -3.79 -15.21
CA GLY A 98 15.92 -5.16 -15.72
C GLY A 98 15.97 -5.22 -17.25
N PRO A 99 16.17 -6.42 -17.85
CA PRO A 99 16.27 -6.59 -19.30
C PRO A 99 15.04 -6.09 -20.09
N LEU A 100 13.87 -6.08 -19.47
CA LEU A 100 12.62 -5.59 -20.05
C LEU A 100 12.33 -4.11 -19.71
N GLY A 101 13.33 -3.36 -19.28
CA GLY A 101 13.17 -1.97 -18.85
C GLY A 101 12.40 -1.81 -17.54
N LYS A 102 12.19 -2.86 -16.74
CA LYS A 102 11.50 -2.69 -15.44
C LYS A 102 12.46 -2.14 -14.40
N TRP A 103 12.02 -1.20 -13.56
CA TRP A 103 12.79 -0.75 -12.40
C TRP A 103 13.06 -1.90 -11.41
N ARG A 104 14.29 -1.97 -10.90
CA ARG A 104 14.67 -2.85 -9.80
C ARG A 104 14.71 -2.06 -8.50
N ASP A 105 13.67 -2.25 -7.69
CA ASP A 105 13.42 -1.44 -6.50
C ASP A 105 14.62 -1.44 -5.53
N ALA A 106 15.25 -2.59 -5.29
CA ALA A 106 16.38 -2.70 -4.35
C ALA A 106 17.60 -1.88 -4.80
N GLN A 107 17.96 -1.96 -6.10
CA GLN A 107 19.06 -1.17 -6.65
C GLN A 107 18.73 0.34 -6.69
N PHE A 108 17.48 0.67 -7.01
CA PHE A 108 17.03 2.07 -6.96
C PHE A 108 17.12 2.63 -5.54
N ILE A 109 16.61 1.90 -4.55
CA ILE A 109 16.66 2.28 -3.13
C ILE A 109 18.11 2.43 -2.68
N SER A 110 19.01 1.52 -3.05
CA SER A 110 20.42 1.68 -2.67
C SER A 110 21.06 2.96 -3.21
N ILE A 111 20.63 3.45 -4.37
CA ILE A 111 21.08 4.76 -4.88
C ILE A 111 20.41 5.88 -4.10
N LEU A 112 19.09 5.82 -3.91
CA LEU A 112 18.34 6.82 -3.15
C LEU A 112 18.93 7.00 -1.73
N ASP A 113 19.30 5.91 -1.07
CA ASP A 113 19.88 5.90 0.27
C ASP A 113 21.23 6.64 0.34
N MET A 114 22.00 6.72 -0.76
CA MET A 114 23.23 7.51 -0.82
C MET A 114 22.99 9.02 -0.74
N PHE A 115 21.80 9.50 -1.13
CA PHE A 115 21.46 10.92 -1.19
C PHE A 115 20.46 11.35 -0.10
N ARG A 116 19.88 10.41 0.66
CA ARG A 116 18.84 10.70 1.66
C ARG A 116 19.30 11.72 2.69
N GLU A 117 20.55 11.64 3.15
CA GLU A 117 21.11 12.57 4.12
C GLU A 117 21.23 13.98 3.52
N ASP A 118 21.72 14.12 2.29
CA ASP A 118 21.83 15.41 1.60
C ASP A 118 20.46 16.10 1.42
N PHE A 119 19.41 15.33 1.09
CA PHE A 119 18.03 15.84 1.04
C PHE A 119 17.53 16.25 2.44
N ALA A 120 17.77 15.40 3.44
CA ALA A 120 17.31 15.62 4.81
C ALA A 120 17.95 16.85 5.47
N GLU A 121 19.21 17.15 5.17
CA GLU A 121 19.90 18.37 5.64
C GLU A 121 19.20 19.67 5.20
N LYS A 122 18.39 19.60 4.13
CA LYS A 122 17.58 20.73 3.63
C LYS A 122 16.10 20.59 3.96
N GLY A 123 15.74 19.71 4.90
CA GLY A 123 14.36 19.51 5.33
C GLY A 123 13.49 18.82 4.27
N VAL A 124 14.07 18.00 3.38
CA VAL A 124 13.32 17.19 2.42
C VAL A 124 13.56 15.71 2.69
N LYS A 125 12.48 14.95 2.93
CA LYS A 125 12.55 13.49 2.92
C LYS A 125 12.25 12.97 1.53
N VAL A 126 12.98 11.95 1.10
CA VAL A 126 12.76 11.29 -0.19
C VAL A 126 12.38 9.83 0.01
N ALA A 127 11.39 9.34 -0.73
CA ALA A 127 10.94 7.95 -0.64
C ALA A 127 10.63 7.37 -2.02
N LEU A 128 11.04 6.12 -2.26
CA LEU A 128 10.59 5.35 -3.41
C LEU A 128 9.28 4.67 -3.07
N CYS A 129 8.20 5.15 -3.66
CA CYS A 129 6.88 4.60 -3.45
C CYS A 129 6.51 3.63 -4.58
N LYS A 130 5.75 2.58 -4.22
CA LYS A 130 5.26 1.61 -5.21
C LYS A 130 3.92 1.02 -4.80
N ARG A 131 3.02 0.99 -5.77
CA ARG A 131 1.71 0.33 -5.66
C ARG A 131 1.53 -0.70 -6.76
N LYS A 132 1.03 -1.88 -6.38
CA LYS A 132 0.59 -2.91 -7.33
C LYS A 132 -0.93 -2.94 -7.38
N SER A 133 -1.48 -3.08 -8.57
CA SER A 133 -2.90 -3.26 -8.82
C SER A 133 -3.12 -4.30 -9.93
N GLY A 134 -4.39 -4.61 -10.23
CA GLY A 134 -4.72 -5.44 -11.39
C GLY A 134 -4.29 -4.83 -12.72
N LYS A 135 -4.13 -3.50 -12.79
CA LYS A 135 -3.68 -2.76 -13.99
C LYS A 135 -2.14 -2.73 -14.15
N GLY A 136 -1.40 -3.17 -13.14
CA GLY A 136 0.07 -3.20 -13.18
C GLY A 136 0.73 -2.64 -11.93
N SER A 137 2.01 -2.29 -12.07
CA SER A 137 2.84 -1.74 -11.01
C SER A 137 3.24 -0.30 -11.31
N TYR A 138 2.85 0.59 -10.40
CA TYR A 138 3.15 2.01 -10.41
C TYR A 138 4.27 2.31 -9.43
N ARG A 139 5.13 3.26 -9.79
CA ARG A 139 6.25 3.73 -8.97
C ARG A 139 6.35 5.23 -9.10
N TRP A 140 6.69 5.88 -8.00
CA TRP A 140 6.94 7.31 -7.97
C TRP A 140 7.91 7.63 -6.84
N ILE A 141 8.55 8.78 -6.92
CA ILE A 141 9.36 9.35 -5.84
C ILE A 141 8.49 10.40 -5.15
N GLU A 142 8.39 10.33 -3.83
CA GLU A 142 7.85 11.44 -3.03
C GLU A 142 9.01 12.26 -2.47
N PHE A 143 8.98 13.56 -2.73
CA PHE A 143 9.83 14.59 -2.12
C PHE A 143 8.96 15.34 -1.12
N VAL A 144 9.17 15.08 0.16
CA VAL A 144 8.35 15.59 1.26
C VAL A 144 9.06 16.77 1.91
N ASP A 145 8.48 17.96 1.81
CA ASP A 145 8.91 19.13 2.57
C ASP A 145 8.53 18.96 4.05
N VAL A 146 9.51 18.65 4.88
CA VAL A 146 9.30 18.39 6.31
C VAL A 146 8.79 19.63 7.05
N ASP A 147 9.15 20.83 6.60
CA ASP A 147 8.70 22.07 7.24
C ASP A 147 7.22 22.35 6.96
N GLN A 148 6.72 21.92 5.80
CA GLN A 148 5.32 22.10 5.41
C GLN A 148 4.41 20.97 5.89
N VAL A 149 4.84 19.72 5.73
CA VAL A 149 4.03 18.53 6.06
C VAL A 149 4.19 18.10 7.51
N GLY A 150 5.31 18.45 8.13
CA GLY A 150 5.70 17.98 9.45
C GLY A 150 6.48 16.67 9.40
N ASP A 151 7.33 16.46 10.41
CA ASP A 151 8.25 15.32 10.48
C ASP A 151 7.54 13.96 10.63
N SER A 152 6.27 13.98 11.04
CA SER A 152 5.47 12.78 11.27
C SER A 152 4.89 12.16 9.99
N TYR A 153 4.90 12.84 8.85
CA TYR A 153 4.37 12.26 7.61
C TYR A 153 5.23 11.10 7.12
N ILE A 154 4.57 9.97 6.85
CA ILE A 154 5.21 8.80 6.27
C ILE A 154 4.48 8.42 4.97
N PRO A 155 5.19 8.37 3.82
CA PRO A 155 4.59 7.92 2.58
C PRO A 155 4.04 6.49 2.71
N GLN A 156 2.75 6.34 2.43
CA GLN A 156 2.03 5.07 2.63
C GLN A 156 2.62 3.90 1.85
N TYR A 157 3.20 4.20 0.67
CA TYR A 157 3.68 3.20 -0.27
C TYR A 157 5.21 3.11 -0.33
N ASP A 158 5.91 3.73 0.63
CA ASP A 158 7.37 3.67 0.74
C ASP A 158 7.84 2.21 0.80
N GLN A 159 8.68 1.83 -0.16
CA GLN A 159 9.24 0.48 -0.22
C GLN A 159 10.25 0.19 0.89
N ALA A 160 10.79 1.20 1.57
CA ALA A 160 11.64 1.02 2.75
C ALA A 160 10.83 0.81 4.03
N ASN A 161 9.55 1.19 4.07
CA ASN A 161 8.73 1.17 5.28
C ASN A 161 7.72 -0.02 5.30
N LEU A 162 8.17 -1.24 5.03
CA LEU A 162 7.28 -2.42 5.02
C LEU A 162 7.46 -3.26 6.29
N SER A 163 6.35 -3.67 6.94
CA SER A 163 6.38 -4.52 8.14
C SER A 163 6.70 -5.98 7.86
N GLY A 164 6.69 -6.38 6.59
CA GLY A 164 6.78 -7.78 6.16
C GLY A 164 5.47 -8.56 6.29
N GLN A 165 4.42 -7.97 6.89
CA GLN A 165 3.10 -8.59 6.92
C GLN A 165 2.43 -8.52 5.53
N ILE A 166 1.83 -9.64 5.11
CA ILE A 166 1.24 -9.79 3.78
C ILE A 166 -0.08 -10.55 3.87
N ILE A 167 -1.12 -10.03 3.20
CA ILE A 167 -2.33 -10.80 2.86
C ILE A 167 -2.21 -11.24 1.40
N LYS A 168 -2.34 -12.55 1.15
CA LYS A 168 -2.36 -13.12 -0.20
C LYS A 168 -3.81 -13.31 -0.66
N THR A 169 -4.16 -12.66 -1.77
CA THR A 169 -5.40 -12.93 -2.50
C THR A 169 -5.11 -13.80 -3.73
N CYS A 170 -6.11 -14.10 -4.56
CA CYS A 170 -5.89 -14.88 -5.78
C CYS A 170 -4.99 -14.15 -6.76
N TYR A 171 -5.18 -12.85 -6.93
CA TYR A 171 -4.44 -12.06 -7.93
C TYR A 171 -3.39 -11.12 -7.36
N THR A 172 -3.38 -10.89 -6.05
CA THR A 172 -2.51 -9.86 -5.46
C THR A 172 -1.89 -10.26 -4.13
N LYS A 173 -0.82 -9.56 -3.76
CA LYS A 173 -0.22 -9.59 -2.43
C LYS A 173 -0.35 -8.19 -1.84
N LEU A 174 -1.21 -8.03 -0.84
CA LEU A 174 -1.34 -6.78 -0.09
C LEU A 174 -0.21 -6.73 0.92
N LYS A 175 0.56 -5.65 0.91
CA LYS A 175 1.65 -5.40 1.85
C LYS A 175 1.27 -4.22 2.73
N PHE A 176 1.66 -4.29 3.99
CA PHE A 176 1.33 -3.28 5.00
C PHE A 176 2.61 -2.60 5.49
N PRO A 177 2.56 -1.28 5.79
CA PRO A 177 3.70 -0.57 6.31
C PRO A 177 3.96 -0.91 7.78
N ASN A 178 5.11 -0.48 8.32
CA ASN A 178 5.30 -0.50 9.78
C ASN A 178 4.24 0.36 10.46
N GLY A 179 3.80 -0.02 11.67
CA GLY A 179 2.69 0.65 12.37
C GLY A 179 1.30 0.19 11.92
N VAL A 180 1.18 -0.68 10.90
CA VAL A 180 -0.09 -1.32 10.53
C VAL A 180 0.01 -2.82 10.75
N ALA A 181 -0.83 -3.33 11.65
CA ALA A 181 -1.01 -4.77 11.87
C ALA A 181 -2.37 -5.24 11.35
N VAL A 182 -2.43 -6.43 10.76
CA VAL A 182 -3.68 -6.96 10.18
C VAL A 182 -4.10 -8.32 10.74
N GLU A 183 -5.41 -8.49 10.89
CA GLU A 183 -6.10 -9.72 11.27
C GLU A 183 -6.96 -10.24 10.12
N GLU A 184 -6.61 -11.38 9.53
CA GLU A 184 -7.35 -11.96 8.41
C GLU A 184 -8.64 -12.68 8.87
N LEU A 185 -9.79 -12.19 8.41
CA LEU A 185 -11.09 -12.81 8.68
C LEU A 185 -11.38 -13.92 7.65
N LYS A 186 -10.76 -15.09 7.83
CA LYS A 186 -10.94 -16.23 6.91
C LYS A 186 -12.37 -16.78 6.96
N GLN A 187 -12.94 -17.16 5.81
CA GLN A 187 -14.27 -17.77 5.77
C GLN A 187 -14.23 -19.19 6.35
N HIS A 188 -13.35 -20.05 5.84
CA HIS A 188 -13.24 -21.43 6.30
C HIS A 188 -12.43 -21.55 7.60
N LYS A 189 -13.06 -22.09 8.66
CA LYS A 189 -12.48 -22.23 10.03
C LYS A 189 -11.94 -20.92 10.64
N GLY A 190 -12.18 -19.75 10.03
CA GLY A 190 -11.56 -18.51 10.47
C GLY A 190 -11.98 -18.10 11.87
N ARG A 191 -13.24 -18.34 12.27
CA ARG A 191 -13.70 -18.02 13.64
C ARG A 191 -12.93 -18.78 14.71
N LYS A 192 -12.74 -20.08 14.49
CA LYS A 192 -11.96 -20.93 15.39
C LYS A 192 -10.51 -20.43 15.46
N LYS A 193 -9.91 -20.12 14.31
CA LYS A 193 -8.54 -19.59 14.23
C LYS A 193 -8.40 -18.22 14.89
N LEU A 194 -9.37 -17.33 14.72
CA LEU A 194 -9.37 -15.98 15.27
C LEU A 194 -9.32 -16.02 16.80
N LYS A 195 -10.04 -16.96 17.43
CA LYS A 195 -10.00 -17.15 18.88
C LYS A 195 -8.76 -17.93 19.38
N GLU A 196 -8.21 -18.81 18.56
CA GLU A 196 -7.08 -19.67 18.96
C GLU A 196 -5.72 -19.01 18.82
N LYS A 197 -5.57 -18.06 17.89
CA LYS A 197 -4.26 -17.51 17.55
C LYS A 197 -4.36 -16.07 17.05
N MET A 198 -3.82 -15.17 17.87
CA MET A 198 -3.51 -13.80 17.46
C MET A 198 -2.30 -13.78 16.51
N PRO A 199 -2.34 -13.01 15.40
CA PRO A 199 -1.18 -12.75 14.56
C PRO A 199 -0.09 -12.01 15.34
N ILE A 200 1.18 -12.39 15.14
CA ILE A 200 2.33 -11.83 15.89
C ILE A 200 2.41 -10.30 15.80
N TYR A 201 2.15 -9.73 14.61
CA TYR A 201 2.19 -8.27 14.42
C TYR A 201 1.05 -7.56 15.15
N VAL A 202 -0.14 -8.18 15.22
CA VAL A 202 -1.29 -7.67 15.98
C VAL A 202 -0.98 -7.76 17.47
N GLU A 203 -0.48 -8.90 17.94
CA GLU A 203 -0.08 -9.09 19.34
C GLU A 203 0.98 -8.08 19.79
N LYS A 204 2.01 -7.87 18.97
CA LYS A 204 3.07 -6.89 19.27
C LYS A 204 2.50 -5.48 19.39
N LEU A 205 1.77 -5.01 18.36
CA LEU A 205 1.18 -3.68 18.35
C LEU A 205 0.24 -3.49 19.55
N LEU A 206 -0.65 -4.44 19.80
CA LEU A 206 -1.61 -4.31 20.91
C LEU A 206 -0.95 -4.38 22.28
N LYS A 207 0.17 -5.10 22.44
CA LYS A 207 0.96 -5.04 23.68
C LYS A 207 1.58 -3.67 23.90
N ASP A 208 2.15 -3.08 22.86
CA ASP A 208 2.79 -1.77 22.92
C ASP A 208 1.80 -0.65 23.31
N HIS A 209 0.50 -0.86 23.04
CA HIS A 209 -0.59 0.07 23.37
C HIS A 209 -1.52 -0.39 24.52
N ASP A 210 -1.20 -1.48 25.22
CA ASP A 210 -2.03 -2.03 26.31
C ASP A 210 -3.49 -2.34 25.88
N LEU A 211 -3.69 -2.93 24.69
CA LEU A 211 -5.02 -3.19 24.08
C LEU A 211 -5.42 -4.67 24.01
N LEU A 212 -4.67 -5.57 24.67
CA LEU A 212 -4.92 -7.01 24.55
C LEU A 212 -6.30 -7.43 25.09
N SER A 213 -6.75 -6.83 26.20
CA SER A 213 -8.05 -7.18 26.77
C SER A 213 -9.22 -6.71 25.90
N GLU A 214 -9.11 -5.52 25.33
CA GLU A 214 -10.08 -4.94 24.42
C GLU A 214 -10.13 -5.73 23.10
N TYR A 215 -9.00 -6.24 22.63
CA TYR A 215 -8.95 -7.14 21.47
C TYR A 215 -9.67 -8.46 21.73
N ASP A 216 -9.49 -9.09 22.90
CA ASP A 216 -10.18 -10.34 23.21
C ASP A 216 -11.71 -10.15 23.18
N GLN A 217 -12.21 -9.02 23.71
CA GLN A 217 -13.62 -8.65 23.65
C GLN A 217 -14.09 -8.36 22.21
N LEU A 218 -13.27 -7.63 21.44
CA LEU A 218 -13.53 -7.36 20.03
C LEU A 218 -13.67 -8.66 19.23
N VAL A 219 -12.77 -9.62 19.43
CA VAL A 219 -12.80 -10.91 18.74
C VAL A 219 -14.08 -11.68 19.05
N ASP A 220 -14.49 -11.74 20.31
CA ASP A 220 -15.73 -12.41 20.70
C ASP A 220 -16.95 -11.76 20.03
N HIS A 221 -17.04 -10.43 20.05
CA HIS A 221 -18.13 -9.70 19.36
C HIS A 221 -18.09 -9.86 17.84
N VAL A 222 -16.91 -9.87 17.23
CA VAL A 222 -16.75 -10.12 15.78
C VAL A 222 -17.29 -11.50 15.45
N ILE A 223 -16.94 -12.55 16.22
CA ILE A 223 -17.39 -13.93 15.98
C ILE A 223 -18.91 -14.06 16.12
N GLU A 224 -19.50 -13.42 17.12
CA GLU A 224 -20.92 -13.49 17.42
C GLU A 224 -21.78 -12.68 16.44
N ALA A 225 -21.41 -11.42 16.23
CA ALA A 225 -22.24 -10.44 15.53
C ALA A 225 -21.80 -10.16 14.08
N GLY A 226 -20.54 -10.38 13.72
CA GLY A 226 -19.96 -10.01 12.41
C GLY A 226 -20.42 -10.83 11.19
N ARG A 227 -21.42 -11.71 11.34
CA ARG A 227 -21.84 -12.67 10.29
C ARG A 227 -23.24 -12.44 9.73
N GLY A 228 -23.41 -12.81 8.46
CA GLY A 228 -24.72 -12.96 7.85
C GLY A 228 -25.53 -14.09 8.51
N GLN A 229 -26.82 -13.88 8.76
CA GLN A 229 -27.68 -14.88 9.42
C GLN A 229 -27.83 -16.16 8.58
N ARG A 230 -27.97 -16.03 7.26
CA ARG A 230 -28.21 -17.16 6.34
C ARG A 230 -26.94 -17.81 5.83
N THR A 231 -26.03 -17.02 5.26
CA THR A 231 -24.79 -17.51 4.64
C THR A 231 -23.74 -17.92 5.67
N LYS A 232 -23.85 -17.42 6.92
CA LYS A 232 -22.83 -17.51 7.97
C LYS A 232 -21.46 -16.95 7.53
N MET A 233 -21.36 -16.29 6.39
CA MET A 233 -20.14 -15.62 5.95
C MET A 233 -19.97 -14.31 6.71
N TRP A 234 -18.73 -13.82 6.75
CA TRP A 234 -18.44 -12.47 7.24
C TRP A 234 -19.25 -11.43 6.46
N ASN A 235 -19.92 -10.53 7.16
CA ASN A 235 -20.76 -9.49 6.59
C ASN A 235 -20.17 -8.12 6.94
N ILE A 236 -19.86 -7.32 5.91
CA ILE A 236 -19.16 -6.04 6.09
C ILE A 236 -19.93 -5.07 6.98
N GLU A 237 -21.21 -4.84 6.72
CA GLU A 237 -21.99 -3.88 7.48
C GLU A 237 -22.12 -4.26 8.96
N LYS A 238 -22.19 -5.57 9.24
CA LYS A 238 -22.16 -6.06 10.62
C LYS A 238 -20.78 -5.94 11.27
N LEU A 239 -19.71 -6.18 10.51
CA LEU A 239 -18.34 -5.97 11.00
C LEU A 239 -18.09 -4.50 11.32
N LYS A 240 -18.53 -3.57 10.45
CA LYS A 240 -18.50 -2.13 10.71
C LYS A 240 -19.21 -1.80 12.01
N GLY A 241 -20.47 -2.24 12.15
CA GLY A 241 -21.24 -2.00 13.37
C GLY A 241 -20.58 -2.55 14.65
N VAL A 242 -19.83 -3.67 14.56
CA VAL A 242 -19.02 -4.14 15.70
C VAL A 242 -17.83 -3.20 15.93
N LEU A 243 -17.06 -2.89 14.88
CA LEU A 243 -15.87 -2.03 14.99
C LEU A 243 -16.21 -0.62 15.49
N ASP A 244 -17.35 -0.05 15.12
CA ASP A 244 -17.76 1.29 15.55
C ASP A 244 -17.87 1.42 17.08
N VAL A 245 -18.17 0.32 17.78
CA VAL A 245 -18.16 0.28 19.25
C VAL A 245 -16.73 0.35 19.81
N TYR A 246 -15.78 -0.28 19.12
CA TYR A 246 -14.40 -0.42 19.60
C TYR A 246 -13.46 0.69 19.11
N LYS A 247 -13.74 1.32 17.96
CA LYS A 247 -12.97 2.45 17.43
C LYS A 247 -12.63 3.50 18.50
N PRO A 248 -13.58 4.10 19.24
CA PRO A 248 -13.23 5.10 20.24
C PRO A 248 -12.36 4.56 21.38
N ILE A 249 -12.47 3.28 21.72
CA ILE A 249 -11.69 2.64 22.78
C ILE A 249 -10.23 2.47 22.34
N PHE A 250 -10.02 1.98 21.12
CA PHE A 250 -8.70 1.80 20.54
C PHE A 250 -8.05 3.15 20.21
N SER A 251 -8.79 4.10 19.64
CA SER A 251 -8.28 5.43 19.28
C SER A 251 -7.84 6.22 20.53
N ALA A 252 -8.49 6.01 21.68
CA ALA A 252 -8.05 6.60 22.95
C ALA A 252 -6.64 6.14 23.39
N LYS A 253 -6.18 4.97 22.91
CA LYS A 253 -4.81 4.47 23.10
C LYS A 253 -3.93 4.64 21.86
N GLY A 254 -4.36 5.46 20.89
CA GLY A 254 -3.57 5.80 19.69
C GLY A 254 -3.61 4.77 18.56
N VAL A 255 -4.53 3.80 18.60
CA VAL A 255 -4.70 2.80 17.54
C VAL A 255 -6.04 2.98 16.86
N ASP A 256 -6.05 3.18 15.54
CA ASP A 256 -7.30 3.20 14.78
C ASP A 256 -7.65 1.83 14.22
N LEU A 257 -8.94 1.55 14.12
CA LEU A 257 -9.48 0.30 13.59
C LEU A 257 -10.20 0.53 12.26
N PHE A 258 -9.87 -0.31 11.29
CA PHE A 258 -10.55 -0.35 10.01
C PHE A 258 -10.98 -1.76 9.66
N VAL A 259 -12.14 -1.89 9.02
CA VAL A 259 -12.52 -3.12 8.33
C VAL A 259 -12.32 -2.94 6.85
N SER A 260 -11.47 -3.79 6.28
CA SER A 260 -11.08 -3.72 4.88
C SER A 260 -11.51 -4.96 4.13
N HIS A 261 -11.70 -4.81 2.82
CA HIS A 261 -12.25 -5.89 2.00
C HIS A 261 -11.83 -5.90 0.54
N LYS A 262 -11.76 -7.10 -0.02
CA LYS A 262 -11.56 -7.30 -1.45
C LYS A 262 -12.47 -8.40 -1.98
N GLN A 263 -12.97 -8.24 -3.20
CA GLN A 263 -13.69 -9.28 -3.93
C GLN A 263 -12.95 -9.55 -5.23
N GLU A 264 -12.73 -10.81 -5.55
CA GLU A 264 -12.04 -11.22 -6.77
C GLU A 264 -12.86 -12.29 -7.48
N TYR A 265 -13.16 -12.08 -8.77
CA TYR A 265 -13.81 -13.11 -9.57
C TYR A 265 -12.79 -14.12 -10.09
N ILE A 266 -12.99 -15.39 -9.76
CA ILE A 266 -12.14 -16.50 -10.17
C ILE A 266 -12.85 -17.27 -11.29
N SER A 267 -12.33 -17.14 -12.51
CA SER A 267 -12.79 -17.89 -13.68
C SER A 267 -12.28 -19.33 -13.68
N HIS A 268 -13.17 -20.29 -13.88
CA HIS A 268 -12.87 -21.71 -14.16
C HIS A 268 -13.02 -22.04 -15.65
N GLY A 269 -12.91 -21.02 -16.51
CA GLY A 269 -13.10 -21.14 -17.95
C GLY A 269 -14.56 -21.47 -18.31
N GLN A 270 -14.77 -22.57 -19.04
CA GLN A 270 -16.09 -22.96 -19.53
C GLN A 270 -17.10 -23.34 -18.43
N TYR A 271 -16.64 -23.59 -17.20
CA TYR A 271 -17.49 -23.99 -16.07
C TYR A 271 -18.01 -22.79 -15.26
N GLY A 272 -17.89 -21.58 -15.80
CA GLY A 272 -18.22 -20.34 -15.10
C GLY A 272 -17.12 -19.94 -14.11
N GLY A 273 -17.50 -19.24 -13.06
CA GLY A 273 -16.57 -18.78 -12.03
C GLY A 273 -17.31 -18.44 -10.74
N HIS A 274 -16.56 -17.95 -9.77
CA HIS A 274 -17.10 -17.56 -8.46
C HIS A 274 -16.38 -16.35 -7.91
N ILE A 275 -17.05 -15.61 -7.01
CA ILE A 275 -16.44 -14.49 -6.30
C ILE A 275 -15.83 -15.01 -5.01
N GLU A 276 -14.55 -14.75 -4.82
CA GLU A 276 -13.84 -14.98 -3.56
C GLU A 276 -13.83 -13.69 -2.73
N TYR A 277 -14.11 -13.83 -1.43
CA TYR A 277 -14.31 -12.70 -0.52
C TYR A 277 -13.20 -12.65 0.54
N TYR A 278 -12.31 -11.67 0.42
CA TYR A 278 -11.27 -11.37 1.39
C TYR A 278 -11.72 -10.27 2.33
N ARG A 279 -11.51 -10.46 3.63
CA ARG A 279 -11.94 -9.56 4.70
C ARG A 279 -10.86 -9.55 5.77
N TRP A 280 -10.54 -8.40 6.32
CA TRP A 280 -9.56 -8.26 7.40
C TRP A 280 -9.84 -7.01 8.24
N ILE A 281 -9.29 -7.00 9.44
CA ILE A 281 -9.26 -5.83 10.31
C ILE A 281 -7.83 -5.27 10.28
N GLU A 282 -7.70 -3.97 10.13
CA GLU A 282 -6.43 -3.25 10.22
C GLU A 282 -6.38 -2.47 11.54
N PHE A 283 -5.29 -2.65 12.27
CA PHE A 283 -4.93 -1.93 13.49
C PHE A 283 -3.80 -0.98 13.14
N VAL A 284 -4.05 0.32 13.24
CA VAL A 284 -3.15 1.37 12.76
C VAL A 284 -2.65 2.19 13.94
N ASP A 285 -1.39 2.01 14.31
CA ASP A 285 -0.72 2.87 15.29
C ASP A 285 -0.52 4.26 14.70
N ARG A 286 -1.25 5.25 15.21
CA ARG A 286 -1.22 6.63 14.73
C ARG A 286 0.04 7.39 15.11
N SER A 287 0.82 6.90 16.06
CA SER A 287 2.13 7.48 16.37
C SER A 287 3.18 7.13 15.30
N ILE A 288 3.03 5.98 14.64
CA ILE A 288 3.91 5.53 13.55
C ILE A 288 3.31 5.85 12.17
N GLN A 289 2.00 5.81 12.02
CA GLN A 289 1.28 5.96 10.75
C GLN A 289 0.15 7.00 10.87
N PRO A 290 0.48 8.28 11.14
CA PRO A 290 -0.50 9.32 11.42
C PRO A 290 -1.41 9.61 10.22
N ASN A 291 -0.89 9.45 9.01
CA ASN A 291 -1.57 9.77 7.74
C ASN A 291 -1.98 8.52 6.94
N TYR A 292 -2.00 7.33 7.57
CA TYR A 292 -2.36 6.10 6.86
C TYR A 292 -3.87 6.00 6.58
N PHE A 293 -4.20 5.62 5.35
CA PHE A 293 -5.55 5.29 4.92
C PHE A 293 -5.59 3.86 4.37
N PRO A 294 -6.50 2.99 4.83
CA PRO A 294 -6.51 1.61 4.35
C PRO A 294 -6.74 1.53 2.84
N GLN A 295 -5.96 0.67 2.19
CA GLN A 295 -6.02 0.53 0.73
C GLN A 295 -7.36 0.02 0.23
N ARG A 296 -8.15 -0.61 1.10
CA ARG A 296 -9.40 -1.31 0.80
C ARG A 296 -10.44 -1.11 1.91
N ASP A 297 -10.40 0.09 2.51
CA ASP A 297 -11.35 0.49 3.55
C ASP A 297 -12.79 0.28 3.07
N SER A 298 -13.63 -0.31 3.90
CA SER A 298 -15.02 -0.55 3.56
C SER A 298 -15.93 0.67 3.75
N GLU A 299 -15.45 1.74 4.40
CA GLU A 299 -16.23 2.95 4.66
C GLU A 299 -16.11 3.98 3.54
N THR A 300 -14.88 4.25 3.12
CA THR A 300 -14.59 5.33 2.17
C THR A 300 -14.48 4.87 0.72
N LYS A 301 -14.20 3.57 0.47
CA LYS A 301 -13.98 3.07 -0.89
C LYS A 301 -15.26 2.53 -1.51
N LYS A 302 -15.53 2.97 -2.75
CA LYS A 302 -16.65 2.45 -3.55
C LYS A 302 -16.43 0.95 -3.80
N GLN A 303 -17.53 0.19 -3.87
CA GLN A 303 -17.48 -1.26 -4.04
C GLN A 303 -16.69 -1.69 -5.29
N GLU A 304 -16.69 -0.88 -6.34
CA GLU A 304 -15.95 -1.08 -7.58
C GLU A 304 -14.42 -1.02 -7.39
N GLU A 305 -13.90 -0.17 -6.50
CA GLU A 305 -12.45 -0.10 -6.19
C GLU A 305 -11.96 -1.32 -5.39
N CYS A 306 -12.89 -1.98 -4.70
CA CYS A 306 -12.67 -3.19 -3.93
C CYS A 306 -12.94 -4.48 -4.73
N ASN A 307 -13.48 -4.37 -5.94
CA ASN A 307 -13.76 -5.49 -6.83
C ASN A 307 -12.68 -5.58 -7.92
N VAL A 308 -12.13 -6.76 -8.12
CA VAL A 308 -11.36 -7.09 -9.34
C VAL A 308 -12.19 -8.11 -10.10
N MET A 309 -12.75 -7.66 -11.24
CA MET A 309 -13.46 -8.53 -12.19
C MET A 309 -12.48 -9.26 -13.09
#